data_AF-A0A7L5FEE8-F1
#
_entry.id   AF-A0A7L5FEE8-F1
#
_cell.length_a   1.000
_cell.length_b   1.000
_cell.length_c   1.000
_cell.angle_alpha   90.00
_cell.angle_beta   90.00
_cell.angle_gamma   90.00
#
_symmetry.space_group_name_H-M   'P 1'
#
loop_
_entity.id
_entity.type
_entity.pdbx_description
1 polymer ?
#
loop_
_entity_poly.entity_id
_entity_poly.type
_entity_poly.pdbx_seq_one_letter_code
_entity_poly.pdbx_strand_id
1 'polypeptide(L)'
;MKGIVFNYVYPYKDHLGNVRLSYKNTSNTGVNLQIQEENNYYPFGLKHKGYNNVITGRDHKYGFGGKEEQDELGLDWIDITARNYDPALGRWMNIDPHAESYHSFSPFNYTANNPVVFTDPDGKDIRIGISEGNAAYYKDGKLYTDNT
;
A
#
# COMPACT_ATOMS: atom_id res chain seq x y z
N MET A 1 35.63 -11.08 -15.13
CA MET A 1 34.19 -10.73 -15.21
C MET A 1 33.64 -10.68 -13.79
N LYS A 2 33.10 -9.55 -13.32
CA LYS A 2 32.31 -9.51 -12.08
C LYS A 2 30.96 -10.16 -12.39
N GLY A 3 30.66 -11.31 -11.79
CA GLY A 3 29.35 -11.95 -11.92
C GLY A 3 28.27 -11.09 -11.28
N ILE A 4 27.09 -11.05 -11.89
CA ILE A 4 25.91 -10.40 -11.30
C ILE A 4 25.42 -11.32 -10.18
N VAL A 5 25.45 -10.84 -8.94
CA VAL A 5 24.90 -11.56 -7.78
C VAL A 5 23.55 -10.91 -7.45
N PHE A 6 22.49 -11.72 -7.43
CA PHE A 6 21.16 -11.26 -7.05
C PHE A 6 21.00 -11.33 -5.53
N ASN A 7 20.32 -10.33 -4.97
CA ASN A 7 19.91 -10.32 -3.57
C ASN A 7 18.38 -10.29 -3.54
N TYR A 8 17.77 -11.33 -2.95
CA TYR A 8 16.32 -11.45 -2.88
C TYR A 8 15.81 -11.06 -1.50
N VAL A 9 14.87 -10.12 -1.48
CA VAL A 9 14.15 -9.69 -0.27
C VAL A 9 12.67 -9.93 -0.52
N TYR A 10 12.00 -10.52 0.46
CA TYR A 10 10.60 -10.94 0.37
C TYR A 10 9.76 -10.10 1.33
N PRO A 11 8.69 -9.44 0.84
CA PRO A 11 7.75 -8.73 1.69
C PRO A 11 6.68 -9.69 2.25
N TYR A 12 6.43 -9.58 3.55
CA TYR A 12 5.25 -10.11 4.23
C TYR A 12 4.20 -9.01 4.32
N LYS A 13 3.02 -9.28 3.77
CA LYS A 13 1.93 -8.32 3.62
C LYS A 13 0.73 -8.68 4.49
N ASP A 14 -0.01 -7.66 4.95
CA ASP A 14 -1.30 -7.86 5.61
C ASP A 14 -2.47 -8.03 4.62
N HIS A 15 -3.71 -8.10 5.14
CA HIS A 15 -4.92 -8.31 4.34
C HIS A 15 -5.24 -7.16 3.37
N LEU A 16 -4.67 -5.97 3.57
CA LEU A 16 -4.82 -4.80 2.69
C LEU A 16 -3.64 -4.66 1.74
N GLY A 17 -2.65 -5.56 1.82
CA GLY A 17 -1.45 -5.54 1.01
C GLY A 17 -0.35 -4.61 1.54
N ASN A 18 -0.47 -4.08 2.77
CA ASN A 18 0.59 -3.28 3.38
C ASN A 18 1.82 -4.14 3.66
N VAL A 19 3.02 -3.69 3.29
CA VAL A 19 4.27 -4.37 3.64
C VAL A 19 4.53 -4.15 5.13
N ARG A 20 4.42 -5.21 5.94
CA ARG A 20 4.61 -5.17 7.40
C ARG A 20 6.01 -5.60 7.83
N LEU A 21 6.61 -6.49 7.07
CA LEU A 21 7.92 -7.05 7.36
C LEU A 21 8.59 -7.41 6.04
N SER A 22 9.85 -7.04 5.88
CA SER A 22 10.70 -7.52 4.77
C SER A 22 11.79 -8.41 5.33
N TYR A 23 12.04 -9.56 4.71
CA TYR A 23 13.05 -10.52 5.18
C TYR A 23 13.82 -11.16 4.02
N LYS A 24 14.99 -11.72 4.31
CA LYS A 24 15.79 -12.47 3.32
C LYS A 24 16.36 -13.75 3.91
N ASN A 25 16.66 -14.70 3.05
CA ASN A 25 17.48 -15.86 3.42
C ASN A 25 18.97 -15.50 3.23
N THR A 26 19.75 -15.58 4.30
CA THR A 26 21.19 -15.28 4.28
C THR A 26 22.07 -16.51 4.04
N SER A 27 21.47 -17.71 4.08
CA SER A 27 22.18 -18.97 3.87
C SER A 27 22.15 -19.39 2.40
N ASN A 28 23.28 -19.92 1.92
CA ASN A 28 23.42 -20.45 0.56
C ASN A 28 22.97 -21.92 0.44
N THR A 29 22.88 -22.66 1.55
CA THR A 29 22.67 -24.12 1.56
C THR A 29 21.55 -24.57 2.51
N GLY A 30 20.74 -23.63 3.00
CA GLY A 30 19.61 -23.91 3.89
C GLY A 30 18.75 -22.67 4.11
N VAL A 31 17.90 -22.70 5.14
CA VAL A 31 17.03 -21.56 5.50
C VAL A 31 17.60 -20.87 6.74
N ASN A 32 18.04 -19.63 6.58
CA ASN A 32 18.35 -18.72 7.68
C ASN A 32 17.69 -17.36 7.39
N LEU A 33 16.49 -17.16 7.93
CA LEU A 33 15.71 -15.96 7.68
C LEU A 33 16.18 -14.82 8.60
N GLN A 34 16.46 -13.68 7.98
CA GLN A 34 16.80 -12.45 8.67
C GLN A 34 15.78 -11.37 8.31
N ILE A 35 15.20 -10.74 9.34
CA ILE A 35 14.37 -9.53 9.21
C ILE A 35 15.24 -8.40 8.67
N GLN A 36 14.81 -7.76 7.59
CA GLN A 36 15.46 -6.61 6.98
C GLN A 36 14.86 -5.29 7.47
N GLU A 37 13.54 -5.20 7.53
CA GLU A 37 12.81 -3.99 7.94
C GLU A 37 11.43 -4.39 8.48
N GLU A 38 10.93 -3.66 9.47
CA GLU A 38 9.60 -3.82 10.06
C GLU A 38 8.80 -2.53 9.98
N ASN A 39 7.58 -2.59 9.44
CA ASN A 39 6.77 -1.45 9.12
C ASN A 39 5.37 -1.56 9.75
N ASN A 40 5.00 -0.55 10.52
CA ASN A 40 3.68 -0.44 11.13
C ASN A 40 3.01 0.85 10.70
N TYR A 41 1.71 0.78 10.42
CA TYR A 41 0.93 1.91 9.90
C TYR A 41 -0.29 2.18 10.77
N TYR A 42 -0.60 3.46 10.92
CA TYR A 42 -1.92 3.92 11.33
C TYR A 42 -2.97 3.52 10.27
N PRO A 43 -4.28 3.55 10.59
CA PRO A 43 -5.33 3.12 9.66
C PRO A 43 -5.27 3.78 8.29
N PHE A 44 -4.91 5.07 8.23
CA PHE A 44 -4.79 5.84 6.98
C PHE A 44 -3.41 5.73 6.32
N GLY A 45 -2.55 4.81 6.77
CA GLY A 45 -1.29 4.51 6.10
C GLY A 45 -0.08 5.31 6.57
N LEU A 46 -0.23 6.24 7.52
CA LEU A 46 0.93 6.92 8.10
C LEU A 46 1.79 5.90 8.86
N LYS A 47 3.08 5.82 8.52
CA LYS A 47 4.03 4.92 9.18
C LYS A 47 4.28 5.38 10.62
N HIS A 48 4.21 4.45 11.57
CA HIS A 48 4.57 4.70 12.96
C HIS A 48 6.06 5.07 13.05
N LYS A 49 6.39 5.96 13.99
CA LYS A 49 7.78 6.38 14.26
C LYS A 49 8.13 6.09 15.72
N GLY A 50 9.42 5.87 15.98
CA GLY A 50 9.96 5.74 17.35
C GLY A 50 10.24 4.30 17.81
N TYR A 51 9.98 3.29 16.98
CA TYR A 51 10.33 1.90 17.25
C TYR A 51 10.48 1.13 15.93
N ASN A 52 11.11 -0.05 15.97
CA ASN A 52 11.35 -0.90 14.79
C ASN A 52 12.06 -0.19 13.62
N ASN A 53 12.88 0.84 13.92
CA ASN A 53 13.54 1.67 12.89
C ASN A 53 14.81 1.03 12.31
N VAL A 54 15.11 -0.23 12.62
CA VAL A 54 16.36 -0.87 12.21
C VAL A 54 16.17 -1.46 10.81
N ILE A 55 16.90 -0.89 9.84
CA ILE A 55 16.96 -1.42 8.46
C ILE A 55 18.29 -2.16 8.29
N THR A 56 18.24 -3.48 8.09
CA THR A 56 19.42 -4.34 7.86
C THR A 56 19.51 -4.82 6.42
N GLY A 57 19.47 -3.90 5.46
CA GLY A 57 19.50 -4.24 4.04
C GLY A 57 19.58 -3.01 3.14
N ARG A 58 19.20 -3.20 1.88
CA ARG A 58 18.92 -2.07 0.98
C ARG A 58 17.49 -1.61 1.26
N ASP A 59 17.36 -0.31 1.51
CA ASP A 59 16.08 0.37 1.65
C ASP A 59 15.23 0.27 0.38
N HIS A 60 13.90 0.23 0.52
CA HIS A 60 12.97 0.14 -0.60
C HIS A 60 11.75 1.05 -0.41
N LYS A 61 11.30 1.68 -1.49
CA LYS A 61 10.22 2.68 -1.46
C LYS A 61 8.82 2.10 -1.49
N TYR A 62 8.56 0.93 -0.93
CA TYR A 62 7.24 0.29 -0.98
C TYR A 62 6.73 -0.05 0.41
N GLY A 63 5.50 0.37 0.72
CA GLY A 63 4.94 0.23 2.06
C GLY A 63 3.43 0.00 2.07
N PHE A 64 2.68 1.06 2.39
CA PHE A 64 1.22 1.03 2.51
C PHE A 64 0.55 0.67 1.16
N GLY A 65 -0.41 -0.26 1.18
CA GLY A 65 -1.11 -0.80 0.00
C GLY A 65 -0.18 -1.46 -1.04
N GLY A 66 1.08 -1.72 -0.68
CA GLY A 66 2.14 -2.13 -1.60
C GLY A 66 2.45 -1.07 -2.66
N LYS A 67 2.19 0.21 -2.36
CA LYS A 67 2.39 1.37 -3.23
C LYS A 67 3.71 2.05 -2.94
N GLU A 68 4.15 2.86 -3.89
CA GLU A 68 5.44 3.53 -3.82
C GLU A 68 5.34 4.77 -2.92
N GLU A 69 6.25 4.88 -1.96
CA GLU A 69 6.42 6.04 -1.08
C GLU A 69 7.39 7.02 -1.76
N GLN A 70 6.97 8.28 -1.92
CA GLN A 70 7.70 9.36 -2.58
C GLN A 70 8.21 10.35 -1.52
N ASP A 71 9.51 10.36 -1.31
CA ASP A 71 10.22 11.20 -0.33
C ASP A 71 11.10 12.28 -0.98
N GLU A 72 11.20 12.32 -2.32
CA GLU A 72 12.13 13.16 -3.08
C GLU A 72 11.89 14.66 -2.86
N LEU A 73 10.63 15.04 -2.65
CA LEU A 73 10.20 16.43 -2.43
C LEU A 73 9.92 16.73 -0.96
N GLY A 74 10.15 15.78 -0.05
CA GLY A 74 9.84 15.92 1.38
C GLY A 74 8.34 16.07 1.67
N LEU A 75 7.49 15.56 0.79
CA LEU A 75 6.03 15.59 0.92
C LEU A 75 5.46 14.33 1.58
N ASP A 76 6.25 13.26 1.68
CA ASP A 76 5.84 11.96 2.22
C ASP A 76 4.57 11.41 1.55
N TRP A 77 4.46 11.58 0.23
CA TRP A 77 3.30 11.13 -0.55
C TRP A 77 3.42 9.67 -0.93
N ILE A 78 2.28 9.07 -1.25
CA ILE A 78 2.20 7.72 -1.80
C ILE A 78 1.62 7.81 -3.21
N ASP A 79 2.32 7.22 -4.18
CA ASP A 79 1.86 7.11 -5.56
C ASP A 79 0.90 5.93 -5.70
N ILE A 80 -0.39 6.23 -5.90
CA ILE A 80 -1.44 5.24 -6.18
C ILE A 80 -1.90 5.39 -7.63
N THR A 81 -0.94 5.49 -8.56
CA THR A 81 -1.12 5.54 -10.01
C THR A 81 -1.86 6.79 -10.50
N ALA A 82 -3.18 6.87 -10.32
CA ALA A 82 -3.97 7.98 -10.84
C ALA A 82 -3.92 9.24 -9.95
N ARG A 83 -3.56 9.08 -8.66
CA ARG A 83 -3.56 10.15 -7.67
C ARG A 83 -2.40 10.01 -6.69
N ASN A 84 -1.94 11.14 -6.18
CA ASN A 84 -1.03 11.21 -5.04
C ASN A 84 -1.82 11.24 -3.74
N TYR A 85 -1.42 10.40 -2.79
CA TYR A 85 -2.07 10.26 -1.49
C TYR A 85 -1.18 10.81 -0.37
N ASP A 86 -1.77 11.60 0.53
CA ASP A 86 -1.13 12.05 1.75
C ASP A 86 -1.64 11.20 2.93
N PRO A 87 -0.81 10.28 3.48
CA PRO A 87 -1.20 9.42 4.58
C PRO A 87 -1.33 10.15 5.92
N ALA A 88 -0.70 11.32 6.09
CA ALA A 88 -0.81 12.11 7.30
C ALA A 88 -2.16 12.84 7.38
N LEU A 89 -2.66 13.31 6.23
CA LEU A 89 -4.01 13.90 6.12
C LEU A 89 -5.11 12.83 5.95
N GLY A 90 -4.74 11.65 5.43
CA GLY A 90 -5.69 10.62 5.04
C GLY A 90 -6.55 11.03 3.83
N ARG A 91 -5.97 11.78 2.88
CA ARG A 91 -6.68 12.40 1.76
C ARG A 91 -5.88 12.33 0.46
N TRP A 92 -6.57 12.42 -0.65
CA TRP A 92 -5.95 12.63 -1.95
C TRP A 92 -5.50 14.07 -2.12
N MET A 93 -4.40 14.26 -2.85
CA MET A 93 -3.88 15.58 -3.25
C MET A 93 -4.43 16.03 -4.60
N ASN A 94 -5.13 15.14 -5.31
CA ASN A 94 -5.75 15.38 -6.60
C ASN A 94 -7.25 15.05 -6.54
N ILE A 95 -8.04 15.73 -7.36
CA ILE A 95 -9.48 15.45 -7.53
C ILE A 95 -9.65 14.04 -8.10
N ASP A 96 -10.59 13.27 -7.54
CA ASP A 96 -10.99 11.96 -8.05
C ASP A 96 -11.42 12.03 -9.53
N PRO A 97 -10.81 11.27 -10.45
CA PRO A 97 -11.26 11.18 -11.84
C PRO A 97 -12.74 10.77 -11.99
N HIS A 98 -13.28 10.03 -11.03
CA HIS A 98 -14.67 9.59 -10.96
C HIS A 98 -15.48 10.31 -9.87
N ALA A 99 -15.06 11.52 -9.45
CA ALA A 99 -15.76 12.30 -8.42
C ALA A 99 -17.27 12.44 -8.69
N GLU A 100 -17.66 12.56 -9.97
CA GLU A 100 -19.06 12.65 -10.39
C GLU A 100 -19.89 11.40 -10.11
N SER A 101 -19.26 10.25 -9.90
CA SER A 101 -19.97 9.02 -9.53
C SER A 101 -20.19 8.91 -8.02
N TYR A 102 -19.49 9.72 -7.24
CA TYR A 102 -19.47 9.70 -5.78
C TYR A 102 -20.05 10.99 -5.20
N HIS A 103 -21.27 11.37 -5.59
CA HIS A 103 -21.89 12.63 -5.19
C HIS A 103 -21.97 12.87 -3.67
N SER A 104 -22.03 11.80 -2.87
CA SER A 104 -22.11 11.87 -1.40
C SER A 104 -20.75 12.03 -0.72
N PHE A 105 -19.64 11.97 -1.47
CA PHE A 105 -18.29 12.04 -0.94
C PHE A 105 -17.54 13.25 -1.50
N SER A 106 -16.56 13.73 -0.72
CA SER A 106 -15.62 14.75 -1.22
C SER A 106 -14.77 14.16 -2.35
N PRO A 107 -14.42 14.93 -3.39
CA PRO A 107 -13.49 14.49 -4.44
C PRO A 107 -12.07 14.14 -3.93
N PHE A 108 -11.76 14.45 -2.68
CA PHE A 108 -10.48 14.14 -2.02
C PHE A 108 -10.60 13.01 -0.98
N ASN A 109 -11.75 12.34 -0.91
CA ASN A 109 -12.01 11.28 0.06
C ASN A 109 -11.18 10.02 -0.24
N TYR A 110 -10.51 9.49 0.79
CA TYR A 110 -9.85 8.19 0.71
C TYR A 110 -10.78 7.10 1.24
N THR A 111 -11.08 6.11 0.39
CA THR A 111 -11.74 4.84 0.74
C THR A 111 -12.98 4.98 1.64
N ALA A 112 -13.87 5.94 1.34
CA ALA A 112 -15.07 6.24 2.12
C ALA A 112 -14.81 6.49 3.62
N ASN A 113 -13.60 6.99 3.97
CA ASN A 113 -13.09 7.12 5.33
C ASN A 113 -13.00 5.80 6.14
N ASN A 114 -12.97 4.64 5.49
CA ASN A 114 -12.79 3.34 6.14
C ASN A 114 -11.65 2.51 5.52
N PRO A 115 -10.39 2.96 5.67
CA PRO A 115 -9.23 2.30 5.07
C PRO A 115 -8.84 0.97 5.72
N VAL A 116 -9.54 0.55 6.79
CA VAL A 116 -9.31 -0.74 7.46
C VAL A 116 -10.00 -1.88 6.68
N VAL A 117 -11.06 -1.55 5.96
CA VAL A 117 -11.89 -2.51 5.19
C VAL A 117 -11.75 -2.28 3.69
N PHE A 118 -11.64 -1.01 3.26
CA PHE A 118 -11.65 -0.63 1.86
C PHE A 118 -10.26 -0.23 1.39
N THR A 119 -10.00 -0.49 0.11
CA THR A 119 -8.75 -0.12 -0.56
C THR A 119 -9.06 0.61 -1.86
N ASP A 120 -8.14 1.44 -2.36
CA ASP A 120 -8.20 1.99 -3.72
C ASP A 120 -6.91 1.56 -4.45
N PRO A 121 -6.94 0.50 -5.27
CA PRO A 121 -5.73 -0.08 -5.85
C PRO A 121 -5.09 0.74 -6.97
N ASP A 122 -5.86 1.57 -7.66
CA ASP A 122 -5.43 2.33 -8.85
C ASP A 122 -5.66 3.85 -8.74
N GLY A 123 -6.14 4.31 -7.58
CA GLY A 123 -6.40 5.70 -7.29
C GLY A 123 -7.63 6.23 -8.01
N LYS A 124 -8.61 5.38 -8.32
CA LYS A 124 -9.84 5.79 -9.01
C LYS A 124 -11.10 5.26 -8.36
N ASP A 125 -11.09 4.00 -7.92
CA ASP A 125 -12.29 3.37 -7.41
C ASP A 125 -12.04 2.52 -6.17
N ILE A 126 -12.98 2.65 -5.22
CA ILE A 126 -12.96 1.93 -3.95
C ILE A 126 -13.27 0.44 -4.21
N ARG A 127 -12.42 -0.44 -3.67
CA ARG A 127 -12.59 -1.90 -3.66
C ARG A 127 -12.74 -2.43 -2.25
N ILE A 128 -13.66 -3.37 -2.08
CA ILE A 128 -13.88 -4.12 -0.84
C ILE A 128 -13.24 -5.50 -1.00
N GLY A 129 -12.22 -5.79 -0.20
CA GLY A 129 -11.68 -7.15 -0.10
C GLY A 129 -12.59 -7.99 0.79
N ILE A 130 -13.52 -8.76 0.19
CA ILE A 130 -14.29 -9.76 0.93
C ILE A 130 -13.56 -11.10 0.77
N SER A 131 -13.27 -11.76 1.89
CA SER A 131 -12.74 -13.13 1.87
C SER A 131 -13.76 -14.07 1.23
N GLU A 132 -13.27 -15.09 0.51
CA GLU A 132 -14.07 -16.15 -0.14
C GLU A 132 -14.91 -15.72 -1.35
N GLY A 133 -14.23 -15.31 -2.42
CA GLY A 133 -14.78 -15.36 -3.78
C GLY A 133 -15.87 -14.35 -4.12
N ASN A 134 -16.21 -13.46 -3.19
CA ASN A 134 -17.10 -12.33 -3.44
C ASN A 134 -16.30 -11.04 -3.36
N ALA A 135 -16.30 -10.22 -4.41
CA ALA A 135 -15.71 -8.89 -4.36
C ALA A 135 -16.75 -7.87 -4.80
N ALA A 136 -17.10 -6.94 -3.92
CA ALA A 136 -17.86 -5.76 -4.29
C ALA A 136 -16.86 -4.64 -4.57
N TYR A 137 -16.81 -4.15 -5.80
CA TYR A 137 -15.93 -3.04 -6.16
C TYR A 137 -16.67 -2.02 -7.00
N TYR A 138 -16.34 -0.76 -6.80
CA TYR A 138 -16.71 0.25 -7.76
C TYR A 138 -15.72 0.19 -8.93
N LYS A 139 -16.21 0.38 -10.15
CA LYS A 139 -15.38 0.59 -11.34
C LYS A 139 -16.11 1.52 -12.27
N ASP A 140 -15.44 2.58 -12.74
CA ASP A 140 -16.05 3.56 -13.65
C ASP A 140 -17.38 4.10 -13.09
N GLY A 141 -17.45 4.29 -11.77
CA GLY A 141 -18.64 4.79 -11.08
C GLY A 141 -19.79 3.80 -10.83
N LYS A 142 -19.64 2.53 -11.21
CA LYS A 142 -20.67 1.50 -11.04
C LYS A 142 -20.23 0.47 -10.02
N LEU A 143 -21.17 0.02 -9.18
CA LEU A 143 -20.95 -1.09 -8.25
C LEU A 143 -21.01 -2.41 -9.02
N TYR A 144 -19.96 -3.20 -8.90
CA TYR A 144 -19.88 -4.57 -9.38
C TYR A 144 -19.80 -5.50 -8.18
N THR A 145 -20.46 -6.65 -8.29
CA THR A 145 -20.32 -7.77 -7.35
C THR A 145 -19.87 -8.97 -8.16
N ASP A 146 -18.64 -9.43 -7.93
CA ASP A 146 -18.23 -10.74 -8.41
C ASP A 146 -18.92 -11.76 -7.50
N ASN A 147 -19.98 -12.40 -8.00
CA ASN A 147 -20.53 -13.62 -7.41
C ASN A 147 -19.95 -14.77 -8.23
N THR A 148 -19.20 -15.67 -7.62
CA THR A 148 -18.79 -16.92 -8.30
C THR A 148 -19.96 -17.91 -8.32
#